data_AF-A0A7W5V7B1-F1
#
_entry.id   AF-A0A7W5V7B1-F1
#
_cell.length_a   1.000
_cell.length_b   1.000
_cell.length_c   1.000
_cell.angle_alpha   90.00
_cell.angle_beta   90.00
_cell.angle_gamma   90.00
#
_symmetry.space_group_name_H-M   'P 1'
#
loop_
_entity.id
_entity.type
_entity.pdbx_description
1 polymer ?
#
loop_
_entity_poly.entity_id
_entity_poly.type
_entity_poly.pdbx_seq_one_letter_code
_entity_poly.pdbx_strand_id
1 'polypeptide(L)'
;MDDHLLGWLRTLDEARLARVLSNRPDAIAAPWPRRLDTLAQRLGNGFAVMEAMRALPLPCLEIAQACLVLGDRTPPDRLAAFLDAPVATLTPWLDVLYDHALAWPDDEGRVHLAEAVSRWWAAPLGLGEPLDHYLNSWTVSNDTLRALARNLGLPPHGNKRRTIARVTEVLSDGVRLAALLRNAPEGTERLLADFAWDGPVRDVDGGRFVMLGTPEKWAADHGLLYRPRWEVAEMPREVALSVRGPGYHPPFSPEPPEIATIPVDPEEVDHLMTLAAPHVVERCAALLDNTAKTPLPLLKTGGVGVREVRRVAKETGCDEDETRLLLEICAVSRLLAFDEKSGGMVPTERFDRWRLDEGSARLRVLLSAWWRMERSSLRKIEGKYPTVLGDDQSGAAVARVRRAVLGVLSHLPSGTAFADRGSLVRNAHWHAPLLDQALLTDCAAAALEEARLLGVLANDALTDLGRALAGLAAHAGDENDDTVPLVEHDPVLVEASTRALASVRRSALFGPDLTAVVTGPALHRAGRAARQGGRARVAGGRLGVALHHRERPRRARRGLRRRRAARRAERGRSDPPAAGVPRARRRAQAR
;
A
#
# COMPACT_ATOMS: atom_id res chain seq x y z
N MET A 1 10.36 5.91 -30.78
CA MET A 1 11.52 6.11 -29.88
C MET A 1 11.40 7.55 -29.44
N ASP A 2 11.36 7.80 -28.14
CA ASP A 2 11.18 9.16 -27.64
C ASP A 2 12.54 9.89 -27.72
N ASP A 3 12.79 10.52 -28.87
CA ASP A 3 14.06 11.21 -29.15
C ASP A 3 14.33 12.34 -28.13
N HIS A 4 13.29 12.86 -27.48
CA HIS A 4 13.40 13.87 -26.43
C HIS A 4 13.97 13.31 -25.13
N LEU A 5 13.54 12.10 -24.72
CA LEU A 5 14.07 11.44 -23.52
C LEU A 5 15.57 11.16 -23.66
N LEU A 6 16.00 10.66 -24.82
CA LEU A 6 17.43 10.42 -25.10
C LEU A 6 18.24 11.74 -25.09
N GLY A 7 17.66 12.80 -25.64
CA GLY A 7 18.25 14.15 -25.61
C GLY A 7 18.50 14.61 -24.17
N TRP A 8 17.48 14.55 -23.32
CA TRP A 8 17.56 14.94 -21.91
C TRP A 8 18.53 14.07 -21.10
N LEU A 9 18.54 12.74 -21.31
CA LEU A 9 19.48 11.87 -20.59
C LEU A 9 20.95 12.22 -20.87
N ARG A 10 21.27 12.80 -22.04
CA ARG A 10 22.64 13.25 -22.38
C ARG A 10 23.04 14.54 -21.66
N THR A 11 22.08 15.32 -21.16
CA THR A 11 22.35 16.57 -20.44
C THR A 11 22.47 16.35 -18.93
N LEU A 12 22.14 15.16 -18.42
CA LEU A 12 22.20 14.85 -17.00
C LEU A 12 23.64 14.71 -16.50
N ASP A 13 23.89 15.22 -15.30
CA ASP A 13 25.09 14.90 -14.54
C ASP A 13 25.00 13.51 -13.90
N GLU A 14 26.12 13.03 -13.36
CA GLU A 14 26.20 11.71 -12.73
C GLU A 14 25.23 11.57 -11.55
N ALA A 15 25.05 12.64 -10.77
CA ALA A 15 24.20 12.62 -9.58
C ALA A 15 22.71 12.49 -9.93
N ARG A 16 22.22 13.22 -10.94
CA ARG A 16 20.83 13.12 -11.42
C ARG A 16 20.59 11.79 -12.11
N LEU A 17 21.54 11.33 -12.94
CA LEU A 17 21.41 10.03 -13.58
C LEU A 17 21.35 8.91 -12.53
N ALA A 18 22.18 8.94 -11.49
CA ALA A 18 22.13 7.97 -10.40
C ALA A 18 20.75 7.95 -9.71
N ARG A 19 20.15 9.12 -9.44
CA ARG A 19 18.78 9.20 -8.88
C ARG A 19 17.74 8.56 -9.79
N VAL A 20 17.80 8.84 -11.10
CA VAL A 20 16.92 8.19 -12.09
C VAL A 20 17.05 6.68 -12.04
N LEU A 21 18.27 6.15 -12.02
CA LEU A 21 18.50 4.70 -11.99
C LEU A 21 18.06 4.06 -10.67
N SER A 22 18.24 4.74 -9.52
CA SER A 22 17.75 4.27 -8.22
C SER A 22 16.23 4.20 -8.14
N ASN A 23 15.54 5.16 -8.77
CA ASN A 23 14.08 5.24 -8.79
C ASN A 23 13.42 4.39 -9.89
N ARG A 24 14.21 3.88 -10.84
CA ARG A 24 13.77 3.07 -11.98
C ARG A 24 14.56 1.76 -12.09
N PRO A 25 14.47 0.86 -11.08
CA PRO A 25 15.17 -0.42 -11.10
C PRO A 25 14.78 -1.30 -12.30
N ASP A 26 13.55 -1.13 -12.81
CA ASP A 26 13.05 -1.73 -14.04
C ASP A 26 13.94 -1.44 -15.26
N ALA A 27 14.51 -0.24 -15.35
CA ALA A 27 15.32 0.17 -16.49
C ALA A 27 16.73 -0.47 -16.46
N ILE A 28 17.21 -0.87 -15.29
CA ILE A 28 18.53 -1.49 -15.08
C ILE A 28 18.47 -3.01 -14.85
N ALA A 29 17.31 -3.63 -15.04
CA ALA A 29 17.16 -5.08 -14.99
C ALA A 29 18.15 -5.79 -15.95
N ALA A 30 18.67 -6.95 -15.55
CA ALA A 30 19.63 -7.70 -16.34
C ALA A 30 19.03 -8.16 -17.68
N PRO A 31 19.79 -8.09 -18.81
CA PRO A 31 21.15 -7.58 -18.94
C PRO A 31 21.21 -6.06 -18.83
N TRP A 32 22.23 -5.54 -18.13
CA TRP A 32 22.36 -4.10 -17.87
C TRP A 32 22.51 -3.29 -19.18
N PRO A 33 21.82 -2.15 -19.31
CA PRO A 33 21.90 -1.32 -20.51
C PRO A 33 23.31 -0.71 -20.61
N ARG A 34 24.00 -0.94 -21.73
CA ARG A 34 25.36 -0.41 -21.99
C ARG A 34 25.36 0.93 -22.73
N ARG A 35 24.19 1.42 -23.14
CA ARG A 35 24.02 2.61 -23.97
C ARG A 35 22.79 3.41 -23.51
N LEU A 36 22.86 4.74 -23.61
CA LEU A 36 21.77 5.63 -23.22
C LEU A 36 20.51 5.46 -24.09
N ASP A 37 20.63 5.08 -25.37
CA ASP A 37 19.46 4.79 -26.22
C ASP A 37 18.67 3.58 -25.71
N THR A 38 19.36 2.52 -25.28
CA THR A 38 18.74 1.34 -24.67
C THR A 38 18.09 1.70 -23.33
N LEU A 39 18.75 2.54 -22.53
CA LEU A 39 18.20 3.04 -21.27
C LEU A 39 16.92 3.86 -21.50
N ALA A 40 16.94 4.81 -22.44
CA ALA A 40 15.78 5.62 -22.82
C ALA A 40 14.60 4.74 -23.27
N GLN A 41 14.86 3.72 -24.09
CA GLN A 41 13.83 2.78 -24.54
C GLN A 41 13.19 2.02 -23.38
N ARG A 42 13.97 1.61 -22.38
CA ARG A 42 13.45 0.91 -21.19
C ARG A 42 12.67 1.86 -20.28
N LEU A 43 13.20 3.06 -20.05
CA LEU A 43 12.53 4.09 -19.24
C LEU A 43 11.17 4.50 -19.82
N GLY A 44 11.09 4.63 -21.15
CA GLY A 44 9.86 4.97 -21.87
C GLY A 44 8.94 3.77 -22.18
N ASN A 45 9.26 2.56 -21.70
CA ASN A 45 8.37 1.42 -21.87
C ASN A 45 7.07 1.64 -21.08
N GLY A 46 5.91 1.42 -21.70
CA GLY A 46 4.61 1.72 -21.08
C GLY A 46 4.33 0.95 -19.79
N PHE A 47 4.74 -0.32 -19.69
CA PHE A 47 4.60 -1.09 -18.46
C PHE A 47 5.50 -0.53 -17.35
N ALA A 48 6.75 -0.20 -17.69
CA ALA A 48 7.71 0.37 -16.77
C ALA A 48 7.27 1.75 -16.23
N VAL A 49 6.73 2.59 -17.11
CA VAL A 49 6.11 3.88 -16.74
C VAL A 49 4.92 3.67 -15.81
N MET A 50 4.10 2.65 -16.06
CA MET A 50 2.97 2.32 -15.19
C MET A 50 3.41 1.97 -13.78
N GLU A 51 4.39 1.08 -13.65
CA GLU A 51 4.90 0.68 -12.34
C GLU A 51 5.57 1.85 -11.59
N ALA A 52 6.25 2.75 -12.31
CA ALA A 52 6.77 3.98 -11.72
C ALA A 52 5.63 4.87 -11.21
N MET A 53 4.60 5.14 -12.03
CA MET A 53 3.44 5.96 -11.63
C MET A 53 2.67 5.37 -10.44
N ARG A 54 2.60 4.04 -10.33
CA ARG A 54 1.95 3.33 -9.20
C ARG A 54 2.61 3.59 -7.84
N ALA A 55 3.85 4.06 -7.82
CA ALA A 55 4.62 4.38 -6.61
C ALA A 55 4.66 5.88 -6.30
N LEU A 56 4.08 6.73 -7.17
CA LEU A 56 4.11 8.18 -6.98
C LEU A 56 2.94 8.69 -6.15
N PRO A 57 3.16 9.73 -5.32
CA PRO A 57 2.10 10.37 -4.58
C PRO A 57 1.19 11.21 -5.49
N LEU A 58 0.02 11.56 -4.96
CA LEU A 58 -1.05 12.28 -5.65
C LEU A 58 -0.60 13.57 -6.37
N PRO A 59 0.23 14.47 -5.79
CA PRO A 59 0.65 15.70 -6.46
C PRO A 59 1.36 15.47 -7.79
N CYS A 60 2.14 14.39 -7.91
CA CYS A 60 2.84 14.06 -9.15
C CYS A 60 1.83 13.75 -10.26
N LEU A 61 0.74 13.03 -9.94
CA LEU A 61 -0.29 12.69 -10.91
C LEU A 61 -1.20 13.87 -11.23
N GLU A 62 -1.47 14.76 -10.27
CA GLU A 62 -2.20 16.00 -10.49
C GLU A 62 -1.43 16.93 -11.44
N ILE A 63 -0.11 17.09 -11.24
CA ILE A 63 0.77 17.85 -12.15
C ILE A 63 0.83 17.20 -13.53
N ALA A 64 0.96 15.87 -13.61
CA ALA A 64 0.99 15.18 -14.90
C ALA A 64 -0.31 15.40 -15.68
N GLN A 65 -1.47 15.26 -15.02
CA GLN A 65 -2.76 15.53 -15.66
C GLN A 65 -2.91 17.01 -16.06
N ALA A 66 -2.45 17.96 -15.23
CA ALA A 66 -2.45 19.38 -15.57
C ALA A 66 -1.60 19.68 -16.82
N CYS A 67 -0.43 19.06 -16.95
CA CYS A 67 0.39 19.14 -18.17
C CYS A 67 -0.37 18.57 -19.38
N LEU A 68 -1.05 17.43 -19.25
CA LEU A 68 -1.84 16.85 -20.36
C LEU A 68 -2.99 17.77 -20.79
N VAL A 69 -3.57 18.53 -19.86
CA VAL A 69 -4.65 19.50 -20.13
C VAL A 69 -4.12 20.74 -20.85
N LEU A 70 -3.02 21.30 -20.37
CA LEU A 70 -2.41 22.53 -20.92
C LEU A 70 -1.63 22.29 -22.22
N GLY A 71 -1.24 21.04 -22.49
CA GLY A 71 -0.48 20.63 -23.66
C GLY A 71 0.98 20.33 -23.33
N ASP A 72 1.67 19.71 -24.29
CA ASP A 72 3.10 19.43 -24.17
C ASP A 72 3.92 20.73 -24.10
N ARG A 73 5.07 20.70 -23.41
CA ARG A 73 5.97 21.84 -23.20
C ARG A 73 5.29 23.00 -22.46
N THR A 74 4.70 22.70 -21.31
CA THR A 74 4.07 23.72 -20.48
C THR A 74 5.09 24.38 -19.54
N PRO A 75 5.22 25.73 -19.50
CA PRO A 75 6.11 26.40 -18.56
C PRO A 75 5.59 26.26 -17.11
N PRO A 76 6.48 26.11 -16.11
CA PRO A 76 6.09 25.95 -14.70
C PRO A 76 5.17 27.05 -14.17
N ASP A 77 5.35 28.31 -14.59
CA ASP A 77 4.49 29.44 -14.17
C ASP A 77 3.03 29.27 -14.63
N ARG A 78 2.83 28.68 -15.82
CA ARG A 78 1.49 28.41 -16.35
C ARG A 78 0.83 27.23 -15.63
N LEU A 79 1.61 26.20 -15.26
CA LEU A 79 1.14 25.09 -14.42
C LEU A 79 0.72 25.59 -13.04
N ALA A 80 1.56 26.41 -12.41
CA ALA A 80 1.31 27.05 -11.13
C ALA A 80 0.04 27.89 -11.14
N ALA A 81 -0.14 28.75 -12.15
CA ALA A 81 -1.35 29.55 -12.31
C ALA A 81 -2.60 28.68 -12.55
N PHE A 82 -2.47 27.58 -13.29
CA PHE A 82 -3.60 26.68 -13.54
C PHE A 82 -4.02 25.93 -12.26
N LEU A 83 -3.06 25.41 -11.49
CA LEU A 83 -3.29 24.69 -10.22
C LEU A 83 -3.58 25.60 -9.01
N ASP A 84 -3.60 26.92 -9.20
CA ASP A 84 -3.70 27.92 -8.11
C ASP A 84 -2.69 27.71 -6.98
N ALA A 85 -1.43 27.48 -7.35
CA ALA A 85 -0.37 27.20 -6.40
C ALA A 85 0.96 27.87 -6.80
N PRO A 86 1.80 28.30 -5.85
CA PRO A 86 3.12 28.84 -6.17
C PRO A 86 4.02 27.80 -6.86
N VAL A 87 4.87 28.24 -7.79
CA VAL A 87 5.88 27.37 -8.44
C VAL A 87 6.76 26.65 -7.41
N ALA A 88 7.08 27.30 -6.30
CA ALA A 88 7.84 26.69 -5.20
C ALA A 88 7.16 25.45 -4.60
N THR A 89 5.83 25.39 -4.61
CA THR A 89 5.05 24.23 -4.13
C THR A 89 5.05 23.09 -5.16
N LEU A 90 5.11 23.40 -6.45
CA LEU A 90 5.18 22.40 -7.53
C LEU A 90 6.58 21.81 -7.69
N THR A 91 7.62 22.61 -7.43
CA THR A 91 9.02 22.27 -7.73
C THR A 91 9.45 20.91 -7.15
N PRO A 92 9.19 20.57 -5.88
CA PRO A 92 9.55 19.26 -5.34
C PRO A 92 8.88 18.09 -6.07
N TRP A 93 7.63 18.25 -6.51
CA TRP A 93 6.88 17.21 -7.20
C TRP A 93 7.29 17.07 -8.66
N LEU A 94 7.65 18.17 -9.32
CA LEU A 94 8.30 18.14 -10.63
C LEU A 94 9.65 17.43 -10.54
N ASP A 95 10.45 17.70 -9.50
CA ASP A 95 11.70 17.00 -9.27
C ASP A 95 11.52 15.50 -9.08
N VAL A 96 10.47 15.06 -8.39
CA VAL A 96 10.10 13.64 -8.31
C VAL A 96 9.78 13.08 -9.71
N LEU A 97 8.93 13.74 -10.51
CA LEU A 97 8.63 13.30 -11.88
C LEU A 97 9.90 13.18 -12.75
N TYR A 98 10.82 14.13 -12.60
CA TYR A 98 12.11 14.14 -13.28
C TYR A 98 13.02 13.01 -12.79
N ASP A 99 13.12 12.80 -11.48
CA ASP A 99 13.90 11.72 -10.87
C ASP A 99 13.32 10.32 -11.18
N HIS A 100 12.09 10.22 -11.71
CA HIS A 100 11.51 8.97 -12.25
C HIS A 100 11.52 8.88 -13.78
N ALA A 101 12.07 9.89 -14.47
CA ALA A 101 12.05 10.05 -15.93
C ALA A 101 10.64 9.96 -16.55
N LEU A 102 9.64 10.49 -15.84
CA LEU A 102 8.25 10.61 -16.31
C LEU A 102 7.95 11.98 -16.90
N ALA A 103 8.78 12.96 -16.59
CA ALA A 103 8.80 14.29 -17.17
C ALA A 103 10.25 14.79 -17.25
N TRP A 104 10.51 15.85 -17.99
CA TRP A 104 11.78 16.58 -17.98
C TRP A 104 11.62 18.01 -18.51
N PRO A 105 12.48 18.95 -18.11
CA PRO A 105 12.52 20.28 -18.72
C PRO A 105 13.15 20.22 -20.13
N ASP A 106 12.63 21.03 -21.06
CA ASP A 106 13.33 21.36 -22.31
C ASP A 106 14.37 22.48 -22.09
N ASP A 107 15.05 22.90 -23.16
CA ASP A 107 16.12 23.92 -23.11
C ASP A 107 15.64 25.28 -22.57
N GLU A 108 14.34 25.55 -22.65
CA GLU A 108 13.69 26.76 -22.14
C GLU A 108 12.98 26.54 -20.80
N GLY A 109 13.20 25.37 -20.16
CA GLY A 109 12.64 25.02 -18.86
C GLY A 109 11.17 24.64 -18.89
N ARG A 110 10.58 24.37 -20.06
CA ARG A 110 9.19 23.93 -20.17
C ARG A 110 9.10 22.44 -19.89
N VAL A 111 8.06 22.04 -19.16
CA VAL A 111 7.85 20.66 -18.76
C VAL A 111 7.37 19.84 -19.95
N HIS A 112 8.15 18.82 -20.32
CA HIS A 112 7.80 17.80 -21.28
C HIS A 112 7.44 16.51 -20.55
N LEU A 113 6.30 15.89 -20.89
CA LEU A 113 5.90 14.61 -20.31
C LEU A 113 6.34 13.45 -21.19
N ALA A 114 6.73 12.34 -20.56
CA ALA A 114 7.00 11.11 -21.29
C ALA A 114 5.76 10.66 -22.08
N GLU A 115 5.94 10.25 -23.34
CA GLU A 115 4.82 9.88 -24.21
C GLU A 115 3.95 8.75 -23.62
N ALA A 116 4.54 7.82 -22.88
CA ALA A 116 3.80 6.74 -22.24
C ALA A 116 2.86 7.21 -21.12
N VAL A 117 3.14 8.35 -20.47
CA VAL A 117 2.30 8.93 -19.41
C VAL A 117 0.98 9.46 -19.98
N SER A 118 1.01 10.05 -21.18
CA SER A 118 -0.18 10.63 -21.81
C SER A 118 -1.23 9.59 -22.20
N ARG A 119 -0.83 8.33 -22.35
CA ARG A 119 -1.73 7.21 -22.74
C ARG A 119 -2.55 6.66 -21.58
N TRP A 120 -2.26 7.05 -20.35
CA TRP A 120 -2.91 6.46 -19.17
C TRP A 120 -4.28 7.05 -18.86
N TRP A 121 -4.46 8.35 -19.13
CA TRP A 121 -5.72 9.03 -18.88
C TRP A 121 -6.45 9.29 -20.19
N ALA A 122 -7.63 8.67 -20.34
CA ALA A 122 -8.54 9.01 -21.42
C ALA A 122 -9.13 10.42 -21.26
N ALA A 123 -9.31 10.87 -20.01
CA ALA A 123 -9.91 12.16 -19.68
C ALA A 123 -9.17 12.80 -18.49
N PRO A 124 -7.99 13.42 -18.70
CA PRO A 124 -7.22 14.05 -17.63
C PRO A 124 -8.05 15.10 -16.87
N LEU A 125 -7.99 15.10 -15.53
CA LEU A 125 -8.77 15.98 -14.64
C LEU A 125 -10.31 15.86 -14.81
N GLY A 126 -10.77 14.72 -15.33
CA GLY A 126 -12.17 14.54 -15.71
C GLY A 126 -12.62 15.55 -16.76
N LEU A 127 -11.70 16.02 -17.60
CA LEU A 127 -11.99 16.81 -18.80
C LEU A 127 -11.98 15.85 -19.99
N GLY A 128 -12.94 16.00 -20.91
CA GLY A 128 -13.01 15.12 -22.06
C GLY A 128 -11.86 15.29 -23.03
N GLU A 129 -11.97 14.64 -24.18
CA GLU A 129 -10.97 14.78 -25.24
C GLU A 129 -10.90 16.23 -25.74
N PRO A 130 -9.73 16.67 -26.24
CA PRO A 130 -9.61 17.95 -26.91
C PRO A 130 -10.64 18.11 -28.03
N LEU A 131 -11.20 19.30 -28.21
CA LEU A 131 -12.24 19.55 -29.21
C LEU A 131 -11.78 19.22 -30.64
N ASP A 132 -10.48 19.38 -30.93
CA ASP A 132 -9.91 19.06 -32.22
C ASP A 132 -9.95 17.56 -32.55
N HIS A 133 -9.97 16.67 -31.54
CA HIS A 133 -10.20 15.23 -31.69
C HIS A 133 -11.54 14.98 -32.37
N TYR A 134 -12.60 15.58 -31.86
CA TYR A 134 -13.95 15.42 -32.39
C TYR A 134 -14.11 16.08 -33.76
N LEU A 135 -13.57 17.28 -33.96
CA LEU A 135 -13.70 18.02 -35.21
C LEU A 135 -12.86 17.45 -36.36
N ASN A 136 -11.76 16.77 -36.06
CA ASN A 136 -10.95 16.05 -37.04
C ASN A 136 -11.39 14.60 -37.26
N SER A 137 -12.32 14.09 -36.45
CA SER A 137 -12.86 12.74 -36.63
C SER A 137 -13.50 12.57 -38.02
N TRP A 138 -13.49 11.33 -38.50
CA TRP A 138 -14.07 10.96 -39.79
C TRP A 138 -15.60 11.10 -39.84
N THR A 139 -16.26 11.18 -38.68
CA THR A 139 -17.72 11.32 -38.56
C THR A 139 -18.20 12.76 -38.78
N VAL A 140 -17.34 13.76 -38.60
CA VAL A 140 -17.68 15.17 -38.86
C VAL A 140 -17.35 15.53 -40.30
N SER A 141 -18.40 15.58 -41.13
CA SER A 141 -18.29 16.04 -42.53
C SER A 141 -17.97 17.54 -42.61
N ASN A 142 -17.41 17.99 -43.75
CA ASN A 142 -17.20 19.42 -43.99
C ASN A 142 -18.50 20.23 -43.94
N ASP A 143 -19.64 19.62 -44.29
CA ASP A 143 -20.93 20.29 -44.24
C ASP A 143 -21.46 20.42 -42.81
N THR A 144 -21.23 19.40 -41.97
CA THR A 144 -21.49 19.46 -40.52
C THR A 144 -20.63 20.54 -39.87
N LEU A 145 -19.35 20.63 -40.21
CA LEU A 145 -18.46 21.67 -39.70
C LEU A 145 -18.89 23.09 -40.15
N ARG A 146 -19.37 23.25 -41.39
CA ARG A 146 -19.94 24.52 -41.86
C ARG A 146 -21.26 24.86 -41.16
N ALA A 147 -22.11 23.87 -40.90
CA ALA A 147 -23.35 24.06 -40.15
C ALA A 147 -23.06 24.51 -38.71
N LEU A 148 -22.13 23.83 -38.04
CA LEU A 148 -21.62 24.21 -36.72
C LEU A 148 -21.08 25.65 -36.71
N ALA A 149 -20.22 26.00 -37.68
CA ALA A 149 -19.70 27.36 -37.78
C ALA A 149 -20.82 28.40 -37.94
N ARG A 150 -21.85 28.12 -38.76
CA ARG A 150 -23.02 29.01 -38.90
C ARG A 150 -23.79 29.15 -37.60
N ASN A 151 -24.03 28.05 -36.87
CA ASN A 151 -24.73 28.07 -35.59
C ASN A 151 -23.97 28.89 -34.53
N LEU A 152 -22.64 28.90 -34.59
CA LEU A 152 -21.78 29.74 -33.75
C LEU A 152 -21.59 31.17 -34.27
N GLY A 153 -22.25 31.56 -35.36
CA GLY A 153 -22.13 32.90 -35.95
C GLY A 153 -20.77 33.18 -36.63
N LEU A 154 -20.01 32.13 -36.95
CA LEU A 154 -18.70 32.21 -37.60
C LEU A 154 -18.83 32.23 -39.14
N PRO A 155 -17.94 32.96 -39.85
CA PRO A 155 -17.95 33.00 -41.31
C PRO A 155 -17.67 31.61 -41.90
N PRO A 156 -18.48 31.11 -42.85
CA PRO A 156 -18.42 29.72 -43.34
C PRO A 156 -17.28 29.45 -44.33
N HIS A 157 -16.42 30.44 -44.60
CA HIS A 157 -15.37 30.37 -45.61
C HIS A 157 -13.98 30.15 -44.98
N GLY A 158 -13.24 29.18 -45.51
CA GLY A 158 -11.90 28.81 -45.07
C GLY A 158 -11.59 27.33 -45.33
N ASN A 159 -10.32 26.94 -45.15
CA ASN A 159 -9.95 25.53 -45.10
C ASN A 159 -10.38 24.90 -43.77
N LYS A 160 -10.51 23.56 -43.73
CA LYS A 160 -10.97 22.80 -42.54
C LYS A 160 -10.19 23.22 -41.28
N ARG A 161 -8.86 23.27 -41.36
CA ARG A 161 -7.97 23.63 -40.24
C ARG A 161 -8.27 25.01 -39.64
N ARG A 162 -8.51 26.03 -40.48
CA ARG A 162 -8.84 27.39 -40.00
C ARG A 162 -10.23 27.46 -39.38
N THR A 163 -11.20 26.73 -39.93
CA THR A 163 -12.56 26.67 -39.35
C THR A 163 -12.52 26.00 -37.98
N ILE A 164 -11.80 24.88 -37.85
CA ILE A 164 -11.60 24.20 -36.55
C ILE A 164 -11.00 25.17 -35.53
N ALA A 165 -9.90 25.85 -35.88
CA ALA A 165 -9.26 26.80 -34.96
C ALA A 165 -10.22 27.89 -34.46
N ARG A 166 -11.07 28.45 -35.34
CA ARG A 166 -12.07 29.47 -34.96
C ARG A 166 -13.19 28.90 -34.08
N VAL A 167 -13.67 27.69 -34.38
CA VAL A 167 -14.68 27.02 -33.56
C VAL A 167 -14.11 26.76 -32.16
N THR A 168 -12.88 26.23 -32.07
CA THR A 168 -12.19 26.03 -30.81
C THR A 168 -12.01 27.34 -30.04
N GLU A 169 -11.60 28.42 -30.70
CA GLU A 169 -11.46 29.74 -30.08
C GLU A 169 -12.78 30.23 -29.46
N VAL A 170 -13.91 30.10 -30.18
CA VAL A 170 -15.23 30.51 -29.67
C VAL A 170 -15.67 29.65 -28.49
N LEU A 171 -15.49 28.33 -28.59
CA LEU A 171 -15.93 27.39 -27.55
C LEU A 171 -15.02 27.34 -26.32
N SER A 172 -13.81 27.90 -26.43
CA SER A 172 -12.88 28.10 -25.30
C SER A 172 -13.10 29.42 -24.57
N ASP A 173 -13.91 30.33 -25.11
CA ASP A 173 -14.21 31.64 -24.51
C ASP A 173 -15.50 31.55 -23.70
N GLY A 174 -15.36 31.47 -22.37
CA GLY A 174 -16.50 31.39 -21.45
C GLY A 174 -17.50 32.55 -21.57
N VAL A 175 -17.06 33.75 -21.96
CA VAL A 175 -17.96 34.90 -22.16
C VAL A 175 -18.82 34.70 -23.41
N ARG A 176 -18.21 34.20 -24.49
CA ARG A 176 -18.95 33.86 -25.73
C ARG A 176 -19.87 32.66 -25.51
N LEU A 177 -19.41 31.64 -24.79
CA LEU A 177 -20.23 30.48 -24.46
C LEU A 177 -21.44 30.88 -23.61
N ALA A 178 -21.25 31.69 -22.56
CA ALA A 178 -22.36 32.21 -21.76
C ALA A 178 -23.35 33.04 -22.61
N ALA A 179 -22.84 33.83 -23.56
CA ALA A 179 -23.70 34.57 -24.49
C ALA A 179 -24.51 33.66 -25.42
N LEU A 180 -23.92 32.55 -25.86
CA LEU A 180 -24.60 31.53 -26.67
C LEU A 180 -25.71 30.82 -25.87
N LEU A 181 -25.43 30.47 -24.62
CA LEU A 181 -26.36 29.73 -23.75
C LEU A 181 -27.63 30.50 -23.40
N ARG A 182 -27.63 31.84 -23.45
CA ARG A 182 -28.85 32.66 -23.25
C ARG A 182 -29.98 32.35 -24.23
N ASN A 183 -29.66 31.78 -25.39
CA ASN A 183 -30.65 31.40 -26.42
C ASN A 183 -30.90 29.87 -26.44
N ALA A 184 -30.38 29.13 -25.46
CA ALA A 184 -30.50 27.68 -25.41
C ALA A 184 -31.88 27.24 -24.89
N PRO A 185 -32.37 26.05 -25.26
CA PRO A 185 -33.55 25.44 -24.66
C PRO A 185 -33.41 25.29 -23.14
N GLU A 186 -34.54 25.30 -22.43
CA GLU A 186 -34.58 25.07 -20.98
C GLU A 186 -33.93 23.73 -20.61
N GLY A 187 -33.07 23.75 -19.58
CA GLY A 187 -32.33 22.56 -19.12
C GLY A 187 -30.96 22.35 -19.77
N THR A 188 -30.58 23.12 -20.79
CA THR A 188 -29.26 23.00 -21.44
C THR A 188 -28.10 23.30 -20.47
N GLU A 189 -28.19 24.36 -19.67
CA GLU A 189 -27.13 24.71 -18.71
C GLU A 189 -26.90 23.60 -17.68
N ARG A 190 -27.98 23.01 -17.16
CA ARG A 190 -27.91 21.88 -16.24
C ARG A 190 -27.29 20.65 -16.90
N LEU A 191 -27.73 20.30 -18.11
CA LEU A 191 -27.14 19.20 -18.88
C LEU A 191 -25.63 19.39 -19.04
N LEU A 192 -25.19 20.59 -19.44
CA LEU A 192 -23.76 20.87 -19.59
C LEU A 192 -23.01 20.85 -18.26
N ALA A 193 -23.62 21.33 -17.17
CA ALA A 193 -23.02 21.25 -15.84
C ALA A 193 -22.82 19.80 -15.38
N ASP A 194 -23.79 18.92 -15.62
CA ASP A 194 -23.71 17.49 -15.29
C ASP A 194 -22.53 16.81 -16.02
N PHE A 195 -22.29 17.15 -17.29
CA PHE A 195 -21.10 16.69 -18.04
C PHE A 195 -19.80 17.34 -17.53
N ALA A 196 -19.85 18.65 -17.24
CA ALA A 196 -18.66 19.38 -16.85
C ALA A 196 -18.16 18.97 -15.46
N TRP A 197 -19.03 18.60 -14.50
CA TRP A 197 -18.61 18.37 -13.11
C TRP A 197 -18.60 16.90 -12.69
N ASP A 198 -19.52 16.07 -13.20
CA ASP A 198 -19.59 14.67 -12.75
C ASP A 198 -18.90 13.69 -13.70
N GLY A 199 -18.54 14.14 -14.91
CA GLY A 199 -17.82 13.31 -15.86
C GLY A 199 -18.08 13.69 -17.32
N PRO A 200 -17.04 13.78 -18.16
CA PRO A 200 -17.16 14.25 -19.52
C PRO A 200 -17.75 13.21 -20.47
N VAL A 201 -17.97 11.97 -20.03
CA VAL A 201 -18.57 10.87 -20.78
C VAL A 201 -19.77 10.36 -19.99
N ARG A 202 -20.96 10.34 -20.59
CA ARG A 202 -22.19 9.92 -19.90
C ARG A 202 -23.11 9.12 -20.80
N ASP A 203 -23.86 8.21 -20.17
CA ASP A 203 -24.97 7.51 -20.81
C ASP A 203 -26.13 8.48 -21.06
N VAL A 204 -26.73 8.40 -22.25
CA VAL A 204 -27.78 9.32 -22.71
C VAL A 204 -28.84 8.61 -23.56
N ASP A 205 -30.03 9.19 -23.64
CA ASP A 205 -31.03 8.80 -24.63
C ASP A 205 -30.69 9.38 -26.01
N GLY A 206 -30.22 8.52 -26.92
CA GLY A 206 -29.86 8.91 -28.28
C GLY A 206 -31.00 9.54 -29.09
N GLY A 207 -32.27 9.24 -28.77
CA GLY A 207 -33.44 9.84 -29.42
C GLY A 207 -33.52 11.35 -29.20
N ARG A 208 -33.08 11.82 -28.02
CA ARG A 208 -33.05 13.25 -27.69
C ARG A 208 -32.02 14.02 -28.51
N PHE A 209 -30.97 13.38 -29.01
CA PHE A 209 -29.96 13.99 -29.88
C PHE A 209 -30.40 14.10 -31.36
N VAL A 210 -31.61 13.67 -31.71
CA VAL A 210 -32.17 13.79 -33.06
C VAL A 210 -33.42 14.68 -33.06
N MET A 211 -34.17 14.68 -31.96
CA MET A 211 -35.37 15.50 -31.77
C MET A 211 -35.02 17.00 -31.70
N LEU A 212 -35.58 17.79 -32.60
CA LEU A 212 -35.38 19.25 -32.60
C LEU A 212 -35.98 19.89 -31.35
N GLY A 213 -35.31 20.91 -30.81
CA GLY A 213 -35.76 21.67 -29.64
C GLY A 213 -35.36 21.06 -28.29
N THR A 214 -34.77 19.85 -28.27
CA THR A 214 -34.19 19.31 -27.04
C THR A 214 -32.86 19.98 -26.70
N PRO A 215 -32.50 20.08 -25.41
CA PRO A 215 -31.18 20.51 -24.96
C PRO A 215 -30.03 19.73 -25.60
N GLU A 216 -30.19 18.40 -25.73
CA GLU A 216 -29.17 17.50 -26.26
C GLU A 216 -28.88 17.76 -27.75
N LYS A 217 -29.94 17.89 -28.57
CA LYS A 217 -29.81 18.22 -29.99
C LYS A 217 -29.19 19.59 -30.18
N TRP A 218 -29.64 20.58 -29.40
CA TRP A 218 -29.11 21.93 -29.47
C TRP A 218 -27.63 21.96 -29.09
N ALA A 219 -27.23 21.30 -28.00
CA ALA A 219 -25.83 21.21 -27.58
C ALA A 219 -24.94 20.55 -28.65
N ALA A 220 -25.43 19.49 -29.30
CA ALA A 220 -24.72 18.85 -30.40
C ALA A 220 -24.58 19.74 -31.65
N ASP A 221 -25.63 20.48 -31.99
CA ASP A 221 -25.62 21.42 -33.13
C ASP A 221 -24.66 22.60 -32.94
N HIS A 222 -24.32 22.91 -31.69
CA HIS A 222 -23.39 23.97 -31.32
C HIS A 222 -22.01 23.44 -30.90
N GLY A 223 -21.75 22.13 -31.07
CA GLY A 223 -20.44 21.52 -30.80
C GLY A 223 -20.07 21.47 -29.33
N LEU A 224 -21.07 21.56 -28.44
CA LEU A 224 -20.89 21.51 -26.99
C LEU A 224 -20.86 20.07 -26.47
N LEU A 225 -21.56 19.17 -27.15
CA LEU A 225 -21.59 17.73 -26.88
C LEU A 225 -21.43 16.96 -28.18
N TYR A 226 -20.70 15.85 -28.11
CA TYR A 226 -20.53 14.91 -29.21
C TYR A 226 -21.11 13.56 -28.82
N ARG A 227 -21.58 12.79 -29.80
CA ARG A 227 -22.21 11.50 -29.55
C ARG A 227 -21.55 10.42 -30.40
N PRO A 228 -20.41 9.86 -29.95
CA PRO A 228 -19.69 8.84 -30.71
C PRO A 228 -20.44 7.50 -30.77
N ARG A 229 -21.33 7.22 -29.81
CA ARG A 229 -22.19 6.03 -29.79
C ARG A 229 -23.63 6.42 -29.52
N TRP A 230 -24.60 5.57 -29.90
CA TRP A 230 -26.03 5.88 -29.75
C TRP A 230 -26.42 6.27 -28.32
N GLU A 231 -25.92 5.56 -27.32
CA GLU A 231 -26.28 5.70 -25.91
C GLU A 231 -25.23 6.46 -25.10
N VAL A 232 -24.19 7.03 -25.72
CA VAL A 232 -23.10 7.71 -25.01
C VAL A 232 -22.79 9.04 -25.67
N ALA A 233 -22.85 10.11 -24.89
CA ALA A 233 -22.37 11.43 -25.28
C ALA A 233 -21.13 11.83 -24.49
N GLU A 234 -20.38 12.76 -25.06
CA GLU A 234 -19.10 13.22 -24.55
C GLU A 234 -18.99 14.75 -24.67
N MET A 235 -18.38 15.38 -23.68
CA MET A 235 -18.11 16.81 -23.64
C MET A 235 -16.63 17.10 -23.93
N PRO A 236 -16.31 17.96 -24.91
CA PRO A 236 -14.93 18.37 -25.17
C PRO A 236 -14.29 19.15 -24.02
N ARG A 237 -12.97 19.03 -23.88
CA ARG A 237 -12.16 19.71 -22.85
C ARG A 237 -12.41 21.21 -22.75
N GLU A 238 -12.36 21.91 -23.88
CA GLU A 238 -12.47 23.38 -23.96
C GLU A 238 -13.85 23.86 -23.53
N VAL A 239 -14.88 23.08 -23.86
CA VAL A 239 -16.26 23.33 -23.44
C VAL A 239 -16.39 23.10 -21.94
N ALA A 240 -15.87 21.98 -21.42
CA ALA A 240 -15.89 21.69 -19.98
C ALA A 240 -15.19 22.80 -19.17
N LEU A 241 -14.00 23.25 -19.60
CA LEU A 241 -13.30 24.37 -18.96
C LEU A 241 -14.10 25.67 -19.01
N SER A 242 -14.72 25.97 -20.15
CA SER A 242 -15.54 27.18 -20.30
C SER A 242 -16.81 27.15 -19.45
N VAL A 243 -17.44 25.97 -19.28
CA VAL A 243 -18.60 25.75 -18.40
C VAL A 243 -18.20 25.84 -16.92
N ARG A 244 -17.04 25.28 -16.53
CA ARG A 244 -16.50 25.41 -15.17
C ARG A 244 -16.08 26.86 -14.85
N GLY A 245 -15.74 27.65 -15.87
CA GLY A 245 -15.51 29.08 -15.79
C GLY A 245 -14.08 29.47 -15.38
N PRO A 246 -13.74 30.78 -15.40
CA PRO A 246 -12.37 31.27 -15.20
C PRO A 246 -11.84 31.11 -13.77
N GLY A 247 -12.71 30.86 -12.79
CA GLY A 247 -12.31 30.58 -11.39
C GLY A 247 -12.08 29.09 -11.12
N TYR A 248 -12.16 28.24 -12.14
CA TYR A 248 -11.87 26.82 -11.99
C TYR A 248 -10.36 26.59 -11.91
N HIS A 249 -9.97 25.91 -10.84
CA HIS A 249 -8.65 25.33 -10.66
C HIS A 249 -8.82 23.84 -10.38
N PRO A 250 -8.06 22.95 -11.05
CA PRO A 250 -8.08 21.54 -10.74
C PRO A 250 -7.58 21.29 -9.31
N PRO A 251 -8.01 20.19 -8.67
CA PRO A 251 -7.52 19.83 -7.36
C PRO A 251 -5.99 19.64 -7.39
N PHE A 252 -5.33 20.22 -6.40
CA PHE A 252 -3.91 20.05 -6.15
C PHE A 252 -3.69 19.90 -4.66
N SER A 253 -3.18 18.74 -4.24
CA SER A 253 -3.11 18.31 -2.84
C SER A 253 -1.64 18.10 -2.42
N PRO A 254 -0.81 19.16 -2.38
CA PRO A 254 0.64 19.03 -2.21
C PRO A 254 1.06 18.46 -0.86
N GLU A 255 0.20 18.51 0.15
CA GLU A 255 0.48 17.99 1.48
C GLU A 255 -0.30 16.69 1.74
N PRO A 256 0.32 15.68 2.35
CA PRO A 256 -0.38 14.47 2.73
C PRO A 256 -1.42 14.77 3.82
N PRO A 257 -2.63 14.17 3.75
CA PRO A 257 -3.63 14.31 4.80
C PRO A 257 -3.10 13.86 6.17
N GLU A 258 -3.41 14.59 7.24
CA GLU A 258 -2.99 14.22 8.58
C GLU A 258 -3.59 12.86 9.01
N ILE A 259 -2.77 12.08 9.72
CA ILE A 259 -3.18 10.83 10.34
C ILE A 259 -3.54 11.14 11.79
N ALA A 260 -4.74 10.75 12.23
CA ALA A 260 -5.09 10.85 13.63
C ALA A 260 -4.28 9.83 14.42
N THR A 261 -3.59 10.25 15.49
CA THR A 261 -2.68 9.40 16.27
C THR A 261 -2.95 9.43 17.77
N ILE A 262 -2.61 8.34 18.45
CA ILE A 262 -2.62 8.22 19.92
C ILE A 262 -1.26 7.69 20.42
N PRO A 263 -0.83 8.07 21.64
CA PRO A 263 0.40 7.55 22.22
C PRO A 263 0.23 6.09 22.63
N VAL A 264 1.29 5.30 22.47
CA VAL A 264 1.37 3.90 22.93
C VAL A 264 2.73 3.63 23.57
N ASP A 265 2.79 2.74 24.56
CA ASP A 265 4.05 2.33 25.19
C ASP A 265 4.89 1.47 24.22
N PRO A 266 6.08 1.93 23.78
CA PRO A 266 6.95 1.15 22.91
C PRO A 266 7.39 -0.19 23.50
N GLU A 267 7.55 -0.28 24.84
CA GLU A 267 7.92 -1.55 25.49
C GLU A 267 6.78 -2.57 25.40
N GLU A 268 5.52 -2.11 25.44
CA GLU A 268 4.36 -2.99 25.27
C GLU A 268 4.22 -3.48 23.83
N VAL A 269 4.44 -2.59 22.85
CA VAL A 269 4.45 -2.94 21.42
C VAL A 269 5.52 -4.00 21.13
N ASP A 270 6.75 -3.80 21.63
CA ASP A 270 7.84 -4.78 21.52
C ASP A 270 7.49 -6.10 22.22
N HIS A 271 6.91 -6.03 23.42
CA HIS A 271 6.47 -7.22 24.14
C HIS A 271 5.46 -8.04 23.33
N LEU A 272 4.44 -7.40 22.76
CA LEU A 272 3.42 -8.07 21.94
C LEU A 272 4.02 -8.67 20.66
N MET A 273 4.96 -7.97 20.02
CA MET A 273 5.72 -8.52 18.88
C MET A 273 6.45 -9.81 19.28
N THR A 274 7.15 -9.82 20.41
CA THR A 274 7.88 -11.02 20.91
C THR A 274 6.98 -12.16 21.37
N LEU A 275 5.67 -11.92 21.55
CA LEU A 275 4.68 -12.96 21.78
C LEU A 275 4.13 -13.52 20.47
N ALA A 276 3.80 -12.65 19.51
CA ALA A 276 3.18 -13.03 18.24
C ALA A 276 4.16 -13.74 17.29
N ALA A 277 5.39 -13.23 17.14
CA ALA A 277 6.33 -13.74 16.15
C ALA A 277 6.71 -15.23 16.36
N PRO A 278 7.05 -15.71 17.59
CA PRO A 278 7.25 -17.14 17.81
C PRO A 278 5.97 -17.96 17.61
N HIS A 279 4.82 -17.40 17.99
CA HIS A 279 3.52 -18.07 17.85
C HIS A 279 3.24 -18.45 16.41
N VAL A 280 3.41 -17.50 15.48
CA VAL A 280 3.19 -17.70 14.04
C VAL A 280 4.02 -18.86 13.50
N VAL A 281 5.32 -18.90 13.82
CA VAL A 281 6.23 -19.98 13.38
C VAL A 281 5.79 -21.33 13.94
N GLU A 282 5.41 -21.38 15.23
CA GLU A 282 4.91 -22.60 15.89
C GLU A 282 3.59 -23.08 15.27
N ARG A 283 2.65 -22.17 14.98
CA ARG A 283 1.36 -22.50 14.37
C ARG A 283 1.47 -22.97 12.93
N CYS A 284 2.31 -22.31 12.11
CA CYS A 284 2.60 -22.78 10.76
C CYS A 284 3.17 -24.20 10.77
N ALA A 285 4.13 -24.50 11.66
CA ALA A 285 4.69 -25.84 11.76
C ALA A 285 3.64 -26.88 12.18
N ALA A 286 2.81 -26.57 13.18
CA ALA A 286 1.74 -27.46 13.64
C ALA A 286 0.67 -27.72 12.55
N LEU A 287 0.34 -26.68 11.77
CA LEU A 287 -0.57 -26.77 10.64
C LEU A 287 0.00 -27.68 9.55
N LEU A 288 1.25 -27.47 9.13
CA LEU A 288 1.89 -28.29 8.10
C LEU A 288 2.08 -29.75 8.56
N ASP A 289 2.40 -29.99 9.83
CA ASP A 289 2.45 -31.34 10.40
C ASP A 289 1.07 -32.02 10.45
N ASN A 290 -0.02 -31.24 10.58
CA ASN A 290 -1.39 -31.75 10.49
C ASN A 290 -1.74 -32.13 9.04
N THR A 291 -1.45 -31.24 8.07
CA THR A 291 -1.75 -31.48 6.65
C THR A 291 -0.92 -32.60 6.05
N ALA A 292 0.30 -32.85 6.57
CA ALA A 292 1.10 -34.03 6.23
C ALA A 292 0.39 -35.36 6.55
N LYS A 293 -0.38 -35.39 7.65
CA LYS A 293 -1.12 -36.58 8.11
C LYS A 293 -2.49 -36.69 7.48
N THR A 294 -3.11 -35.55 7.20
CA THR A 294 -4.47 -35.46 6.65
C THR A 294 -4.47 -34.37 5.58
N PRO A 295 -4.18 -34.74 4.31
CA PRO A 295 -4.17 -33.80 3.19
C PRO A 295 -5.46 -32.99 3.10
N LEU A 296 -5.36 -31.73 2.67
CA LEU A 296 -6.52 -30.85 2.56
C LEU A 296 -7.18 -30.99 1.19
N PRO A 297 -8.40 -31.55 1.11
CA PRO A 297 -9.09 -31.63 -0.16
C PRO A 297 -9.46 -30.24 -0.68
N LEU A 298 -9.36 -30.06 -1.99
CA LEU A 298 -9.84 -28.85 -2.66
C LEU A 298 -11.31 -29.01 -3.07
N LEU A 299 -12.03 -27.91 -3.08
CA LEU A 299 -13.37 -27.84 -3.68
C LEU A 299 -13.26 -28.01 -5.20
N LYS A 300 -14.35 -28.41 -5.85
CA LYS A 300 -14.43 -28.50 -7.32
C LYS A 300 -14.11 -27.18 -8.02
N THR A 301 -14.43 -26.07 -7.35
CA THR A 301 -14.19 -24.69 -7.80
C THR A 301 -12.80 -24.18 -7.45
N GLY A 302 -11.91 -25.01 -6.91
CA GLY A 302 -10.65 -24.60 -6.33
C GLY A 302 -10.77 -24.15 -4.87
N GLY A 303 -9.62 -24.12 -4.18
CA GLY A 303 -9.51 -23.68 -2.79
C GLY A 303 -9.98 -24.69 -1.73
N VAL A 304 -9.70 -24.38 -0.47
CA VAL A 304 -10.01 -25.15 0.73
C VAL A 304 -11.33 -24.68 1.33
N GLY A 305 -12.29 -25.62 1.48
CA GLY A 305 -13.61 -25.33 2.02
C GLY A 305 -13.58 -25.00 3.53
N VAL A 306 -14.56 -24.20 3.99
CA VAL A 306 -14.67 -23.73 5.39
C VAL A 306 -14.70 -24.88 6.42
N ARG A 307 -15.23 -26.06 6.04
CA ARG A 307 -15.25 -27.24 6.92
C ARG A 307 -13.85 -27.74 7.23
N GLU A 308 -12.97 -27.74 6.23
CA GLU A 308 -11.58 -28.16 6.41
C GLU A 308 -10.78 -27.11 7.19
N VAL A 309 -11.00 -25.82 6.94
CA VAL A 309 -10.43 -24.74 7.75
C VAL A 309 -10.77 -24.92 9.23
N ARG A 310 -12.06 -25.15 9.56
CA ARG A 310 -12.53 -25.40 10.93
C ARG A 310 -11.93 -26.65 11.55
N ARG A 311 -11.78 -27.71 10.76
CA ARG A 311 -11.15 -28.96 11.20
C ARG A 311 -9.69 -28.71 11.59
N VAL A 312 -8.92 -28.10 10.70
CA VAL A 312 -7.50 -27.78 10.95
C VAL A 312 -7.36 -26.85 12.16
N ALA A 313 -8.16 -25.79 12.26
CA ALA A 313 -8.15 -24.89 13.40
C ALA A 313 -8.35 -25.65 14.72
N LYS A 314 -9.37 -26.52 14.78
CA LYS A 314 -9.67 -27.34 15.96
C LYS A 314 -8.55 -28.34 16.29
N GLU A 315 -7.99 -29.02 15.29
CA GLU A 315 -6.98 -30.07 15.48
C GLU A 315 -5.61 -29.50 15.87
N THR A 316 -5.28 -28.30 15.39
CA THR A 316 -4.04 -27.59 15.71
C THR A 316 -4.19 -26.66 16.93
N GLY A 317 -5.42 -26.44 17.39
CA GLY A 317 -5.73 -25.52 18.48
C GLY A 317 -5.45 -24.06 18.12
N CYS A 318 -5.63 -23.69 16.85
CA CYS A 318 -5.53 -22.33 16.32
C CYS A 318 -6.92 -21.71 16.19
N ASP A 319 -6.98 -20.39 16.01
CA ASP A 319 -8.21 -19.70 15.64
C ASP A 319 -8.58 -19.96 14.16
N GLU A 320 -9.86 -19.82 13.79
CA GLU A 320 -10.30 -19.96 12.39
C GLU A 320 -9.63 -18.91 11.49
N ASP A 321 -9.57 -17.65 11.92
CA ASP A 321 -9.00 -16.55 11.13
C ASP A 321 -7.48 -16.71 10.98
N GLU A 322 -6.79 -17.09 12.07
CA GLU A 322 -5.36 -17.45 12.02
C GLU A 322 -5.12 -18.62 11.04
N THR A 323 -5.95 -19.67 11.10
CA THR A 323 -5.80 -20.84 10.21
C THR A 323 -5.98 -20.45 8.74
N ARG A 324 -6.93 -19.57 8.43
CA ARG A 324 -7.14 -19.05 7.07
C ARG A 324 -5.90 -18.34 6.54
N LEU A 325 -5.35 -17.44 7.35
CA LEU A 325 -4.17 -16.67 7.00
C LEU A 325 -2.94 -17.56 6.79
N LEU A 326 -2.69 -18.49 7.72
CA LEU A 326 -1.51 -19.35 7.64
C LEU A 326 -1.57 -20.32 6.47
N LEU A 327 -2.75 -20.78 6.05
CA LEU A 327 -2.89 -21.62 4.85
C LEU A 327 -2.44 -20.88 3.58
N GLU A 328 -2.88 -19.63 3.41
CA GLU A 328 -2.47 -18.79 2.28
C GLU A 328 -0.97 -18.52 2.30
N ILE A 329 -0.43 -18.12 3.45
CA ILE A 329 1.01 -17.87 3.62
C ILE A 329 1.81 -19.14 3.30
N CYS A 330 1.38 -20.31 3.77
CA CYS A 330 2.05 -21.58 3.49
C CYS A 330 2.02 -21.93 2.01
N ALA A 331 0.93 -21.65 1.30
CA ALA A 331 0.83 -21.86 -0.13
C ALA A 331 1.73 -20.90 -0.93
N VAL A 332 1.68 -19.60 -0.62
CA VAL A 332 2.50 -18.57 -1.29
C VAL A 332 3.99 -18.81 -1.03
N SER A 333 4.39 -19.15 0.20
CA SER A 333 5.77 -19.52 0.54
C SER A 333 6.24 -20.87 -0.01
N ARG A 334 5.39 -21.57 -0.79
CA ARG A 334 5.64 -22.90 -1.36
C ARG A 334 5.95 -23.98 -0.31
N LEU A 335 5.52 -23.79 0.94
CA LEU A 335 5.60 -24.81 1.99
C LEU A 335 4.46 -25.82 1.88
N LEU A 336 3.36 -25.42 1.24
CA LEU A 336 2.17 -26.22 0.95
C LEU A 336 1.88 -26.16 -0.55
N ALA A 337 1.64 -27.30 -1.19
CA ALA A 337 1.26 -27.37 -2.61
C ALA A 337 0.25 -28.48 -2.87
N PHE A 338 -0.45 -28.41 -4.01
CA PHE A 338 -1.38 -29.46 -4.43
C PHE A 338 -0.61 -30.69 -4.92
N ASP A 339 -1.01 -31.88 -4.48
CA ASP A 339 -0.51 -33.16 -4.97
C ASP A 339 -1.67 -34.02 -5.49
N GLU A 340 -1.61 -34.40 -6.77
CA GLU A 340 -2.62 -35.22 -7.42
C GLU A 340 -2.74 -36.61 -6.78
N LYS A 341 -1.63 -37.20 -6.33
CA LYS A 341 -1.62 -38.55 -5.74
C LYS A 341 -2.33 -38.59 -4.39
N SER A 342 -2.11 -37.55 -3.58
CA SER A 342 -2.76 -37.37 -2.28
C SER A 342 -4.16 -36.78 -2.37
N GLY A 343 -4.56 -36.26 -3.54
CA GLY A 343 -5.88 -35.69 -3.79
C GLY A 343 -6.16 -34.38 -3.05
N GLY A 344 -5.11 -33.61 -2.73
CA GLY A 344 -5.24 -32.40 -1.92
C GLY A 344 -3.93 -31.66 -1.68
N MET A 345 -3.99 -30.61 -0.86
CA MET A 345 -2.82 -29.85 -0.45
C MET A 345 -2.00 -30.63 0.59
N VAL A 346 -0.70 -30.73 0.34
CA VAL A 346 0.27 -31.42 1.19
C VAL A 346 1.53 -30.56 1.37
N PRO A 347 2.30 -30.75 2.46
CA PRO A 347 3.58 -30.08 2.60
C PRO A 347 4.58 -30.50 1.52
N THR A 348 5.44 -29.57 1.12
CA THR A 348 6.45 -29.78 0.07
C THR A 348 7.82 -30.12 0.65
N GLU A 349 8.78 -30.51 -0.18
CA GLU A 349 10.20 -30.64 0.24
C GLU A 349 10.80 -29.32 0.78
N ARG A 350 10.20 -28.17 0.43
CA ARG A 350 10.59 -26.88 1.00
C ARG A 350 10.24 -26.81 2.49
N PHE A 351 9.15 -27.44 2.93
CA PHE A 351 8.82 -27.55 4.34
C PHE A 351 9.91 -28.27 5.13
N ASP A 352 10.44 -29.38 4.62
CA ASP A 352 11.52 -30.12 5.29
C ASP A 352 12.77 -29.28 5.48
N ARG A 353 13.16 -28.49 4.46
CA ARG A 353 14.28 -27.54 4.56
C ARG A 353 13.98 -26.40 5.53
N TRP A 354 12.81 -25.78 5.42
CA TRP A 354 12.38 -24.69 6.28
C TRP A 354 12.42 -25.10 7.76
N ARG A 355 12.02 -26.34 8.11
CA ARG A 355 12.10 -26.85 9.50
C ARG A 355 13.51 -26.89 10.09
N LEU A 356 14.53 -27.04 9.24
CA LEU A 356 15.93 -27.10 9.67
C LEU A 356 16.52 -25.69 9.89
N ASP A 357 15.88 -24.66 9.38
CA ASP A 357 16.34 -23.27 9.52
C ASP A 357 16.11 -22.72 10.93
N GLU A 358 16.94 -21.73 11.28
CA GLU A 358 16.76 -20.94 12.50
C GLU A 358 15.38 -20.27 12.52
N GLY A 359 14.83 -20.06 13.72
CA GLY A 359 13.48 -19.49 13.87
C GLY A 359 13.30 -18.17 13.12
N SER A 360 14.32 -17.29 13.11
CA SER A 360 14.22 -15.97 12.48
C SER A 360 14.21 -16.07 10.96
N ALA A 361 14.98 -17.01 10.39
CA ALA A 361 14.89 -17.36 8.98
C ALA A 361 13.51 -17.92 8.62
N ARG A 362 12.99 -18.82 9.45
CA ARG A 362 11.63 -19.37 9.25
C ARG A 362 10.56 -18.28 9.24
N LEU A 363 10.62 -17.35 10.18
CA LEU A 363 9.70 -16.21 10.24
C LEU A 363 9.81 -15.31 9.00
N ARG A 364 11.02 -15.00 8.55
CA ARG A 364 11.25 -14.15 7.36
C ARG A 364 10.63 -14.73 6.10
N VAL A 365 10.67 -16.05 5.91
CA VAL A 365 9.99 -16.73 4.80
C VAL A 365 8.47 -16.50 4.85
N LEU A 366 7.86 -16.59 6.03
CA LEU A 366 6.42 -16.38 6.20
C LEU A 366 6.02 -14.91 5.98
N LEU A 367 6.80 -13.96 6.53
CA LEU A 367 6.56 -12.53 6.36
C LEU A 367 6.72 -12.09 4.91
N SER A 368 7.77 -12.58 4.23
CA SER A 368 8.01 -12.33 2.79
C SER A 368 6.84 -12.84 1.94
N ALA A 369 6.34 -14.05 2.22
CA ALA A 369 5.17 -14.60 1.51
C ALA A 369 3.88 -13.80 1.76
N TRP A 370 3.61 -13.40 3.02
CA TRP A 370 2.47 -12.54 3.31
C TRP A 370 2.56 -11.16 2.61
N TRP A 371 3.77 -10.61 2.52
CA TRP A 371 4.00 -9.29 1.93
C TRP A 371 3.66 -9.24 0.43
N ARG A 372 3.87 -10.34 -0.29
CA ARG A 372 3.57 -10.46 -1.73
C ARG A 372 2.23 -11.13 -2.06
N MET A 373 1.55 -11.70 -1.07
CA MET A 373 0.25 -12.37 -1.22
C MET A 373 -0.80 -11.45 -1.88
N GLU A 374 -1.40 -11.86 -2.99
CA GLU A 374 -2.33 -11.04 -3.79
C GLU A 374 -3.81 -11.18 -3.39
N ARG A 375 -4.02 -11.60 -2.15
CA ARG A 375 -5.34 -11.81 -1.54
C ARG A 375 -5.28 -11.45 -0.07
N SER A 376 -6.45 -11.28 0.54
CA SER A 376 -6.60 -11.04 1.97
C SER A 376 -7.53 -12.09 2.57
N SER A 377 -6.98 -12.97 3.40
CA SER A 377 -7.70 -14.12 3.97
C SER A 377 -8.80 -13.71 4.93
N LEU A 378 -8.68 -12.49 5.48
CA LEU A 378 -9.57 -11.93 6.50
C LEU A 378 -10.53 -10.87 5.94
N ARG A 379 -10.41 -10.49 4.65
CA ARG A 379 -11.36 -9.60 4.00
C ARG A 379 -12.67 -10.34 3.78
N LYS A 380 -13.77 -9.76 4.27
CA LYS A 380 -15.12 -10.27 4.02
C LYS A 380 -15.73 -9.55 2.82
N ILE A 381 -16.27 -10.33 1.88
CA ILE A 381 -17.04 -9.83 0.75
C ILE A 381 -18.51 -10.12 1.06
N GLU A 382 -19.36 -9.09 1.07
CA GLU A 382 -20.78 -9.20 1.45
C GLU A 382 -20.99 -9.93 2.80
N GLY A 383 -20.10 -9.66 3.77
CA GLY A 383 -20.15 -10.25 5.11
C GLY A 383 -19.66 -11.69 5.22
N LYS A 384 -19.17 -12.31 4.15
CA LYS A 384 -18.65 -13.69 4.14
C LYS A 384 -17.17 -13.73 3.81
N TYR A 385 -16.45 -14.68 4.41
CA TYR A 385 -15.07 -14.93 4.02
C TYR A 385 -15.02 -15.63 2.65
N PRO A 386 -14.08 -15.25 1.77
CA PRO A 386 -13.80 -15.99 0.55
C PRO A 386 -13.23 -17.38 0.84
N THR A 387 -13.27 -18.25 -0.16
CA THR A 387 -12.62 -19.58 -0.09
C THR A 387 -11.11 -19.39 0.05
N VAL A 388 -10.49 -20.13 0.98
CA VAL A 388 -9.03 -20.10 1.18
C VAL A 388 -8.35 -20.77 -0.01
N LEU A 389 -7.23 -20.23 -0.50
CA LEU A 389 -6.57 -20.60 -1.76
C LEU A 389 -7.48 -20.48 -2.99
N GLY A 390 -8.50 -19.62 -2.92
CA GLY A 390 -9.33 -19.25 -4.06
C GLY A 390 -8.77 -18.01 -4.78
N ASP A 391 -9.22 -17.81 -6.02
CA ASP A 391 -8.85 -16.63 -6.80
C ASP A 391 -9.52 -15.36 -6.24
N ASP A 392 -8.78 -14.26 -6.15
CA ASP A 392 -9.29 -12.93 -5.84
C ASP A 392 -9.27 -12.08 -7.11
N GLN A 393 -10.42 -11.49 -7.47
CA GLN A 393 -10.53 -10.64 -8.67
C GLN A 393 -9.70 -9.37 -8.57
N SER A 394 -9.37 -8.94 -7.35
CA SER A 394 -8.57 -7.75 -7.08
C SER A 394 -7.06 -8.01 -7.27
N GLY A 395 -6.63 -9.27 -7.18
CA GLY A 395 -5.25 -9.73 -7.40
C GLY A 395 -4.18 -8.83 -6.77
N ALA A 396 -3.12 -8.53 -7.54
CA ALA A 396 -1.97 -7.72 -7.12
C ALA A 396 -2.32 -6.39 -6.42
N ALA A 397 -3.51 -5.82 -6.68
CA ALA A 397 -3.94 -4.61 -5.98
C ALA A 397 -4.08 -4.82 -4.46
N VAL A 398 -4.47 -6.02 -4.01
CA VAL A 398 -4.57 -6.33 -2.56
C VAL A 398 -3.20 -6.28 -1.89
N ALA A 399 -2.17 -6.85 -2.53
CA ALA A 399 -0.81 -6.76 -2.04
C ALA A 399 -0.34 -5.30 -1.96
N ARG A 400 -0.65 -4.49 -3.00
CA ARG A 400 -0.32 -3.06 -3.00
C ARG A 400 -1.05 -2.28 -1.90
N VAL A 401 -2.32 -2.58 -1.61
CA VAL A 401 -3.04 -1.95 -0.48
C VAL A 401 -2.35 -2.25 0.84
N ARG A 402 -2.00 -3.51 1.11
CA ARG A 402 -1.26 -3.91 2.32
C ARG A 402 0.04 -3.11 2.45
N ARG A 403 0.80 -3.01 1.36
CA ARG A 403 2.06 -2.27 1.32
C ARG A 403 1.87 -0.77 1.53
N ALA A 404 0.85 -0.16 0.93
CA ALA A 404 0.54 1.25 1.10
C ALA A 404 0.15 1.58 2.56
N VAL A 405 -0.72 0.77 3.16
CA VAL A 405 -1.17 0.95 4.56
C VAL A 405 0.01 0.84 5.53
N LEU A 406 0.84 -0.21 5.42
CA LEU A 406 2.00 -0.36 6.31
C LEU A 406 3.11 0.66 6.01
N GLY A 407 3.29 1.04 4.74
CA GLY A 407 4.20 2.09 4.33
C GLY A 407 3.88 3.42 5.01
N VAL A 408 2.60 3.81 5.05
CA VAL A 408 2.18 5.02 5.78
C VAL A 408 2.47 4.91 7.27
N LEU A 409 2.15 3.78 7.91
CA LEU A 409 2.43 3.58 9.33
C LEU A 409 3.93 3.65 9.67
N SER A 410 4.80 3.32 8.71
CA SER A 410 6.26 3.39 8.92
C SER A 410 6.79 4.81 9.09
N HIS A 411 6.05 5.82 8.61
CA HIS A 411 6.39 7.23 8.78
C HIS A 411 5.99 7.78 10.16
N LEU A 412 5.12 7.10 10.90
CA LEU A 412 4.78 7.50 12.27
C LEU A 412 5.96 7.22 13.21
N PRO A 413 6.28 8.10 14.18
CA PRO A 413 7.34 7.86 15.17
C PRO A 413 7.09 6.60 16.00
N SER A 414 8.15 6.04 16.59
CA SER A 414 7.99 4.98 17.61
C SER A 414 7.18 5.49 18.80
N GLY A 415 6.31 4.63 19.37
CA GLY A 415 5.41 5.02 20.46
C GLY A 415 4.15 5.76 20.01
N THR A 416 3.84 5.73 18.72
CA THR A 416 2.63 6.33 18.15
C THR A 416 1.83 5.27 17.40
N ALA A 417 0.55 5.17 17.71
CA ALA A 417 -0.42 4.34 17.00
C ALA A 417 -1.41 5.23 16.22
N PHE A 418 -2.01 4.69 15.16
CA PHE A 418 -3.12 5.40 14.51
C PHE A 418 -4.38 5.31 15.37
N ALA A 419 -5.18 6.36 15.37
CA ALA A 419 -6.43 6.46 16.13
C ALA A 419 -7.67 6.25 15.25
N ASP A 420 -7.59 6.63 13.98
CA ASP A 420 -8.68 6.50 13.01
C ASP A 420 -8.20 5.83 11.72
N ARG A 421 -8.85 4.73 11.35
CA ARG A 421 -8.57 4.01 10.10
C ARG A 421 -8.89 4.86 8.87
N GLY A 422 -9.91 5.72 8.93
CA GLY A 422 -10.26 6.60 7.81
C GLY A 422 -9.13 7.56 7.45
N SER A 423 -8.47 8.14 8.45
CA SER A 423 -7.29 9.00 8.29
C SER A 423 -6.12 8.27 7.66
N LEU A 424 -5.86 7.03 8.10
CA LEU A 424 -4.84 6.16 7.54
C LEU A 424 -5.12 5.84 6.07
N VAL A 425 -6.37 5.52 5.73
CA VAL A 425 -6.80 5.22 4.35
C VAL A 425 -6.63 6.43 3.43
N ARG A 426 -7.04 7.63 3.87
CA ARG A 426 -6.85 8.86 3.07
C ARG A 426 -5.37 9.16 2.82
N ASN A 427 -4.54 9.01 3.84
CA ASN A 427 -3.10 9.20 3.70
C ASN A 427 -2.46 8.13 2.78
N ALA A 428 -2.85 6.86 2.91
CA ALA A 428 -2.38 5.79 2.04
C ALA A 428 -2.79 6.01 0.57
N HIS A 429 -4.02 6.48 0.33
CA HIS A 429 -4.46 6.87 -1.01
C HIS A 429 -3.67 8.06 -1.56
N TRP A 430 -3.27 9.03 -0.72
CA TRP A 430 -2.40 10.12 -1.15
C TRP A 430 -1.04 9.63 -1.64
N HIS A 431 -0.44 8.63 -0.98
CA HIS A 431 0.84 8.03 -1.41
C HIS A 431 0.68 7.03 -2.57
N ALA A 432 -0.50 6.43 -2.74
CA ALA A 432 -0.79 5.45 -3.77
C ALA A 432 -2.14 5.74 -4.48
N PRO A 433 -2.25 6.88 -5.19
CA PRO A 433 -3.50 7.40 -5.77
C PRO A 433 -4.06 6.56 -6.92
N LEU A 434 -3.27 5.65 -7.49
CA LEU A 434 -3.73 4.68 -8.50
C LEU A 434 -4.34 3.42 -7.87
N LEU A 435 -4.45 3.34 -6.55
CA LEU A 435 -5.26 2.31 -5.88
C LEU A 435 -6.68 2.83 -5.76
N ASP A 436 -7.65 2.02 -6.17
CA ASP A 436 -9.05 2.32 -5.97
C ASP A 436 -9.34 2.55 -4.47
N GLN A 437 -9.97 3.69 -4.15
CA GLN A 437 -10.16 4.12 -2.78
C GLN A 437 -11.16 3.21 -2.02
N ALA A 438 -12.16 2.65 -2.72
CA ALA A 438 -13.11 1.72 -2.12
C ALA A 438 -12.41 0.40 -1.78
N LEU A 439 -11.62 -0.15 -2.70
CA LEU A 439 -10.79 -1.34 -2.47
C LEU A 439 -9.81 -1.12 -1.31
N LEU A 440 -9.16 0.05 -1.25
CA LEU A 440 -8.24 0.37 -0.18
C LEU A 440 -8.95 0.44 1.19
N THR A 441 -10.15 1.02 1.23
CA THR A 441 -11.00 1.07 2.44
C THR A 441 -11.40 -0.33 2.90
N ASP A 442 -11.87 -1.16 1.97
CA ASP A 442 -12.34 -2.53 2.24
C ASP A 442 -11.21 -3.44 2.74
N CYS A 443 -10.03 -3.33 2.12
CA CYS A 443 -8.88 -4.17 2.43
C CYS A 443 -8.11 -3.72 3.67
N ALA A 444 -8.10 -2.43 4.00
CA ALA A 444 -7.30 -1.89 5.11
C ALA A 444 -7.62 -2.57 6.46
N ALA A 445 -8.90 -2.85 6.73
CA ALA A 445 -9.31 -3.51 7.96
C ALA A 445 -8.66 -4.90 8.12
N ALA A 446 -8.72 -5.70 7.06
CA ALA A 446 -8.20 -7.05 7.04
C ALA A 446 -6.67 -7.07 7.01
N ALA A 447 -6.03 -6.19 6.23
CA ALA A 447 -4.57 -6.07 6.20
C ALA A 447 -3.98 -5.72 7.58
N LEU A 448 -4.64 -4.85 8.34
CA LEU A 448 -4.24 -4.52 9.72
C LEU A 448 -4.40 -5.71 10.67
N GLU A 449 -5.49 -6.48 10.54
CA GLU A 449 -5.70 -7.67 11.37
C GLU A 449 -4.69 -8.79 11.06
N GLU A 450 -4.43 -9.04 9.78
CA GLU A 450 -3.38 -9.96 9.34
C GLU A 450 -2.01 -9.53 9.90
N ALA A 451 -1.70 -8.23 9.85
CA ALA A 451 -0.47 -7.69 10.42
C ALA A 451 -0.38 -7.89 11.94
N ARG A 452 -1.50 -7.80 12.68
CA ARG A 452 -1.54 -8.10 14.13
C ARG A 452 -1.23 -9.55 14.41
N LEU A 453 -1.86 -10.48 13.68
CA LEU A 453 -1.62 -11.92 13.83
C LEU A 453 -0.16 -12.28 13.56
N LEU A 454 0.50 -11.58 12.63
CA LEU A 454 1.89 -11.82 12.26
C LEU A 454 2.93 -11.12 13.18
N GLY A 455 2.48 -10.30 14.14
CA GLY A 455 3.37 -9.50 14.98
C GLY A 455 4.03 -8.31 14.26
N VAL A 456 3.51 -7.95 13.09
CA VAL A 456 3.91 -6.77 12.30
C VAL A 456 3.29 -5.49 12.86
N LEU A 457 2.12 -5.62 13.49
CA LEU A 457 1.38 -4.55 14.15
C LEU A 457 1.03 -4.96 15.58
N ALA A 458 1.10 -4.05 16.55
CA ALA A 458 0.62 -4.26 17.91
C ALA A 458 0.06 -2.96 18.49
N ASN A 459 -1.10 -3.03 19.16
CA ASN A 459 -1.82 -1.85 19.68
C ASN A 459 -1.92 -0.71 18.65
N ASP A 460 -2.24 -1.06 17.39
CA ASP A 460 -2.37 -0.12 16.27
C ASP A 460 -1.09 0.67 15.92
N ALA A 461 0.06 0.26 16.45
CA ALA A 461 1.38 0.76 16.10
C ALA A 461 2.21 -0.28 15.35
N LEU A 462 3.05 0.21 14.45
CA LEU A 462 3.98 -0.63 13.70
C LEU A 462 5.11 -1.11 14.62
N THR A 463 5.34 -2.42 14.66
CA THR A 463 6.44 -3.03 15.42
C THR A 463 7.76 -2.84 14.67
N ASP A 464 8.90 -3.15 15.30
CA ASP A 464 10.20 -3.14 14.62
C ASP A 464 10.21 -4.09 13.41
N LEU A 465 9.55 -5.25 13.52
CA LEU A 465 9.32 -6.16 12.41
C LEU A 465 8.53 -5.50 11.27
N GLY A 466 7.46 -4.78 11.60
CA GLY A 466 6.64 -4.11 10.60
C GLY A 466 7.33 -2.94 9.93
N ARG A 467 8.15 -2.16 10.66
CA ARG A 467 8.98 -1.10 10.08
C ARG A 467 10.00 -1.66 9.10
N ALA A 468 10.68 -2.74 9.48
CA ALA A 468 11.64 -3.41 8.62
C ALA A 468 10.97 -3.91 7.32
N LEU A 469 9.79 -4.54 7.45
CA LEU A 469 9.05 -5.06 6.29
C LEU A 469 8.50 -3.94 5.38
N ALA A 470 7.96 -2.86 5.96
CA ALA A 470 7.42 -1.72 5.22
C ALA A 470 8.49 -1.03 4.34
N GLY A 471 9.74 -0.96 4.83
CA GLY A 471 10.88 -0.44 4.06
C GLY A 471 11.25 -1.26 2.82
N LEU A 472 10.66 -2.45 2.65
CA LEU A 472 10.97 -3.40 1.58
C LEU A 472 9.87 -3.47 0.50
N ALA A 473 8.93 -2.50 0.47
CA ALA A 473 7.82 -2.49 -0.49
C ALA A 473 8.27 -2.56 -1.96
N ALA A 474 9.36 -1.87 -2.32
CA ALA A 474 9.93 -1.84 -3.66
C ALA A 474 10.53 -3.19 -4.10
N HIS A 475 10.87 -4.06 -3.14
CA HIS A 475 11.49 -5.36 -3.39
C HIS A 475 10.56 -6.53 -3.11
N ALA A 476 9.26 -6.27 -2.88
CA ALA A 476 8.32 -7.27 -2.36
C ALA A 476 8.12 -8.49 -3.27
N GLY A 477 8.32 -8.34 -4.58
CA GLY A 477 7.98 -9.36 -5.57
C GLY A 477 6.47 -9.52 -5.79
N ASP A 478 6.11 -10.59 -6.49
CA ASP A 478 4.74 -11.03 -6.74
C ASP A 478 4.44 -12.37 -6.05
N GLU A 479 3.18 -12.82 -6.03
CA GLU A 479 2.84 -14.08 -5.36
C GLU A 479 3.32 -15.35 -6.09
N ASN A 480 3.68 -15.24 -7.37
CA ASN A 480 4.16 -16.35 -8.17
C ASN A 480 5.65 -16.62 -7.95
N ASP A 481 6.42 -15.61 -7.53
CA ASP A 481 7.81 -15.75 -7.12
C ASP A 481 7.99 -16.92 -6.13
N ASP A 482 9.01 -17.75 -6.34
CA ASP A 482 9.29 -18.86 -5.41
C ASP A 482 9.89 -18.36 -4.09
N THR A 483 10.70 -17.30 -4.16
CA THR A 483 11.38 -16.66 -3.03
C THR A 483 11.65 -15.21 -3.36
N VAL A 484 11.83 -14.38 -2.33
CA VAL A 484 12.23 -12.98 -2.51
C VAL A 484 13.46 -12.70 -1.64
N PRO A 485 14.68 -13.09 -2.09
CA PRO A 485 15.89 -13.02 -1.28
C PRO A 485 16.23 -11.62 -0.80
N LEU A 486 15.87 -10.58 -1.57
CA LEU A 486 16.06 -9.18 -1.20
C LEU A 486 15.24 -8.78 0.03
N VAL A 487 14.05 -9.35 0.19
CA VAL A 487 13.22 -9.15 1.39
C VAL A 487 13.70 -10.07 2.50
N GLU A 488 13.84 -11.36 2.18
CA GLU A 488 14.18 -12.38 3.17
C GLU A 488 15.53 -12.09 3.82
N HIS A 489 16.55 -11.64 3.10
CA HIS A 489 17.90 -11.40 3.65
C HIS A 489 18.22 -9.94 3.94
N ASP A 490 17.22 -9.05 3.94
CA ASP A 490 17.43 -7.66 4.32
C ASP A 490 18.04 -7.57 5.74
N PRO A 491 19.14 -6.82 5.94
CA PRO A 491 19.81 -6.73 7.24
C PRO A 491 18.91 -6.23 8.38
N VAL A 492 18.02 -5.28 8.10
CA VAL A 492 17.12 -4.69 9.11
C VAL A 492 16.05 -5.71 9.50
N LEU A 493 15.47 -6.43 8.53
CA LEU A 493 14.52 -7.50 8.81
C LEU A 493 15.18 -8.70 9.51
N VAL A 494 16.41 -9.04 9.16
CA VAL A 494 17.21 -10.07 9.86
C VAL A 494 17.40 -9.68 11.32
N GLU A 495 17.78 -8.44 11.61
CA GLU A 495 17.94 -7.98 12.98
C GLU A 495 16.61 -7.98 13.75
N ALA A 496 15.56 -7.40 13.17
CA ALA A 496 14.24 -7.29 13.78
C ALA A 496 13.62 -8.68 14.06
N SER A 497 13.70 -9.61 13.10
CA SER A 497 13.22 -10.99 13.28
C SER A 497 14.03 -11.78 14.30
N THR A 498 15.34 -11.54 14.38
CA THR A 498 16.19 -12.14 15.40
C THR A 498 15.80 -11.63 16.78
N ARG A 499 15.52 -10.33 16.94
CA ARG A 499 15.05 -9.72 18.18
C ARG A 499 13.66 -10.23 18.58
N ALA A 500 12.73 -10.31 17.63
CA ALA A 500 11.37 -10.80 17.86
C ALA A 500 11.34 -12.26 18.34
N LEU A 501 12.31 -13.07 17.91
CA LEU A 501 12.45 -14.47 18.34
C LEU A 501 13.53 -14.69 19.41
N ALA A 502 14.26 -13.65 19.78
CA ALA A 502 15.18 -13.69 20.90
C ALA A 502 14.34 -13.81 22.17
N SER A 503 14.03 -15.05 22.53
CA SER A 503 13.36 -15.41 23.78
C SER A 503 14.22 -14.99 24.97
N VAL A 504 14.13 -13.73 25.36
CA VAL A 504 14.64 -13.28 26.65
C VAL A 504 13.46 -12.86 27.51
N ARG A 505 12.75 -13.86 28.05
CA ARG A 505 12.02 -13.65 29.29
C ARG A 505 13.06 -13.36 30.38
N ARG A 506 13.30 -12.08 30.68
CA ARG A 506 14.08 -11.62 31.85
C ARG A 506 13.29 -11.70 33.17
N SER A 507 12.03 -12.13 33.12
CA SER A 507 11.14 -12.18 34.27
C SER A 507 10.43 -13.53 34.39
N ALA A 508 10.51 -14.12 35.58
CA ALA A 508 9.65 -15.19 36.04
C ALA A 508 8.65 -14.61 37.05
N LEU A 509 7.40 -15.06 37.01
CA LEU A 509 6.40 -14.71 38.03
C LEU A 509 6.59 -15.67 39.21
N PHE A 510 6.83 -15.13 40.39
CA PHE A 510 6.95 -15.91 41.62
C PHE A 510 5.66 -15.83 42.43
N GLY A 511 5.02 -16.98 42.63
CA GLY A 511 3.91 -17.13 43.57
C GLY A 511 4.36 -17.03 45.03
N PRO A 512 3.43 -16.78 45.96
CA PRO A 512 3.71 -16.71 47.40
C PRO A 512 4.21 -18.05 48.00
N ASP A 513 4.06 -19.15 47.26
CA ASP A 513 4.55 -20.49 47.57
C ASP A 513 5.93 -20.80 46.95
N LEU A 514 6.61 -19.79 46.40
CA LEU A 514 7.87 -19.89 45.65
C LEU A 514 7.76 -20.63 44.32
N THR A 515 6.56 -20.79 43.77
CA THR A 515 6.38 -21.33 42.42
C THR A 515 6.77 -20.28 41.38
N ALA A 516 7.74 -20.60 40.52
CA ALA A 516 8.14 -19.77 39.39
C ALA A 516 7.39 -20.19 38.12
N VAL A 517 6.60 -19.30 37.54
CA VAL A 517 5.97 -19.50 36.22
C VAL A 517 6.79 -18.78 35.17
N VAL A 518 7.35 -19.54 34.24
CA VAL A 518 8.04 -19.05 33.04
C VAL A 518 7.16 -19.40 31.85
N THR A 519 6.64 -18.39 31.16
CA THR A 519 5.84 -18.57 29.95
C THR A 519 6.77 -18.50 28.73
N GLY A 520 6.95 -19.62 28.03
CA GLY A 520 7.76 -19.74 26.81
C GLY A 520 8.68 -20.97 26.78
N PRO A 521 9.29 -21.31 25.63
CA PRO A 521 10.23 -22.42 25.54
C PRO A 521 11.48 -22.12 26.36
N ALA A 522 11.78 -22.95 27.37
CA ALA A 522 12.94 -22.75 28.22
C ALA A 522 14.24 -23.01 27.43
N LEU A 523 15.13 -22.00 27.35
CA LEU A 523 16.48 -22.15 26.80
C LEU A 523 17.23 -23.30 27.50
N HIS A 524 17.95 -24.12 26.73
CA HIS A 524 18.75 -25.27 27.19
C HIS A 524 19.73 -24.98 28.35
N ARG A 525 20.06 -23.71 28.65
CA ARG A 525 20.91 -23.32 29.79
C ARG A 525 20.17 -23.29 31.14
N ALA A 526 18.89 -22.93 31.19
CA ALA A 526 18.08 -22.99 32.42
C ALA A 526 17.84 -24.44 32.86
N GLY A 527 17.70 -25.35 31.89
CA GLY A 527 17.60 -26.80 32.15
C GLY A 527 18.86 -27.43 32.75
N ARG A 528 20.06 -26.90 32.48
CA ARG A 528 21.32 -27.39 33.09
C ARG A 528 21.47 -26.95 34.54
N ALA A 529 21.13 -25.71 34.87
CA ALA A 529 21.16 -25.21 36.26
C ALA A 529 20.11 -25.93 37.14
N ALA A 530 18.90 -26.17 36.62
CA ALA A 530 17.86 -26.90 37.33
C ALA A 530 18.20 -28.39 37.56
N ARG A 531 18.97 -29.02 36.65
CA ARG A 531 19.44 -30.42 36.81
C ARG A 531 20.58 -30.56 37.83
N GLN A 532 21.34 -29.51 38.11
CA GLN A 532 22.43 -29.53 39.10
C GLN A 532 21.96 -29.29 40.55
N GLY A 533 20.69 -28.86 40.77
CA GLY A 533 20.14 -28.52 42.08
C GLY A 533 19.26 -29.58 42.77
N GLY A 534 19.10 -30.78 42.21
CA GLY A 534 18.28 -31.86 42.79
C GLY A 534 16.91 -32.06 42.13
N ARG A 535 16.29 -33.21 42.42
CA ARG A 535 15.17 -33.84 41.67
C ARG A 535 14.05 -32.87 41.24
N ALA A 536 14.00 -32.55 39.94
CA ALA A 536 12.88 -31.89 39.29
C ALA A 536 11.75 -32.90 39.00
N ARG A 537 10.49 -32.54 39.29
CA ARG A 537 9.30 -33.21 38.75
C ARG A 537 8.70 -32.31 37.68
N VAL A 538 8.55 -32.83 36.47
CA VAL A 538 7.87 -32.17 35.35
C VAL A 538 6.44 -32.69 35.33
N ALA A 539 5.45 -31.80 35.45
CA ALA A 539 4.04 -32.12 35.23
C ALA A 539 3.59 -31.40 33.95
N GLY A 540 3.29 -32.17 32.91
CA GLY A 540 2.78 -31.63 31.65
C GLY A 540 1.26 -31.52 31.72
N GLY A 541 0.75 -30.29 31.67
CA GLY A 541 -0.66 -29.97 31.45
C GLY A 541 -0.78 -28.98 30.28
N ARG A 542 -1.90 -29.04 29.55
CA ARG A 542 -2.22 -28.18 28.41
C ARG A 542 -1.97 -26.70 28.78
N LEU A 543 -1.17 -26.00 27.95
CA LEU A 543 -0.57 -24.67 28.14
C LEU A 543 0.66 -24.63 29.08
N GLY A 544 1.84 -24.76 28.47
CA GLY A 544 3.13 -24.37 29.05
C GLY A 544 3.88 -25.46 29.83
N VAL A 545 5.18 -25.58 29.58
CA VAL A 545 6.08 -26.43 30.39
C VAL A 545 6.28 -25.77 31.76
N ALA A 546 5.58 -26.24 32.79
CA ALA A 546 5.85 -25.87 34.17
C ALA A 546 7.03 -26.67 34.73
N LEU A 547 8.11 -25.98 35.12
CA LEU A 547 9.23 -26.57 35.87
C LEU A 547 8.97 -26.36 37.37
N HIS A 548 8.66 -27.44 38.11
CA HIS A 548 8.47 -27.38 39.55
C HIS A 548 9.82 -27.51 40.29
N HIS A 549 10.19 -26.50 41.07
CA HIS A 549 11.33 -26.55 41.99
C HIS A 549 10.86 -26.37 43.45
N ARG A 550 11.31 -27.26 44.35
CA ARG A 550 10.98 -27.21 45.78
C ARG A 550 12.28 -27.29 46.59
N GLU A 551 12.80 -26.17 47.06
CA GLU A 551 13.92 -26.18 48.01
C GLU A 551 13.42 -26.60 49.40
N ARG A 552 14.10 -27.59 50.00
CA ARG A 552 14.01 -27.85 51.45
C ARG A 552 15.19 -27.15 52.14
N PRO A 553 14.98 -26.52 53.31
CA PRO A 553 16.03 -25.77 53.98
C PRO A 553 17.01 -26.72 54.66
N ARG A 554 18.11 -27.08 53.98
CA ARG A 554 19.32 -27.62 54.63
C ARG A 554 20.58 -27.11 53.95
N ARG A 555 21.42 -26.43 54.75
CA ARG A 555 22.84 -26.04 54.57
C ARG A 555 23.14 -24.60 54.12
N ALA A 556 22.76 -23.64 54.96
CA ALA A 556 23.57 -22.43 55.17
C ALA A 556 24.69 -22.74 56.17
N ARG A 557 25.85 -23.24 55.72
CA ARG A 557 27.13 -23.27 56.48
C ARG A 557 28.29 -23.78 55.60
N ARG A 558 28.73 -22.96 54.66
CA ARG A 558 30.12 -22.90 54.12
C ARG A 558 30.16 -21.82 53.06
N GLY A 559 30.64 -20.64 53.44
CA GLY A 559 30.70 -19.49 52.52
C GLY A 559 30.69 -18.11 53.17
N LEU A 560 30.98 -17.98 54.47
CA LEU A 560 31.18 -16.67 55.12
C LEU A 560 32.35 -16.75 56.11
N ARG A 561 33.54 -16.97 55.57
CA ARG A 561 34.82 -16.62 56.21
C ARG A 561 35.72 -15.97 55.16
N ARG A 562 35.42 -14.72 54.83
CA ARG A 562 36.34 -13.70 54.31
C ARG A 562 35.51 -12.44 54.08
N ARG A 563 35.92 -11.32 54.71
CA ARG A 563 35.30 -9.98 54.77
C ARG A 563 34.62 -9.65 56.11
N ARG A 564 35.45 -9.57 57.14
CA ARG A 564 35.30 -8.64 58.27
C ARG A 564 36.61 -7.85 58.39
N ALA A 565 36.63 -6.63 57.84
CA ALA A 565 37.54 -5.53 58.19
C ALA A 565 36.98 -4.23 57.55
N ALA A 566 37.21 -3.10 58.23
CA ALA A 566 36.63 -1.75 58.03
C ALA A 566 35.16 -1.61 58.54
N ARG A 567 34.95 -1.29 59.83
CA ARG A 567 34.85 0.06 60.46
C ARG A 567 33.63 0.83 59.91
N ARG A 568 32.50 1.08 60.61
CA ARG A 568 32.16 1.59 61.97
C ARG A 568 32.60 3.05 62.24
N ALA A 569 31.67 3.98 62.02
CA ALA A 569 31.47 5.34 62.58
C ALA A 569 30.33 5.94 61.72
N GLU A 570 29.19 6.49 62.16
CA GLU A 570 28.80 7.26 63.35
C GLU A 570 27.32 7.03 63.70
N ARG A 571 26.94 7.42 64.93
CA ARG A 571 25.61 7.35 65.55
C ARG A 571 25.05 8.76 65.77
N GLY A 572 23.73 8.91 65.75
CA GLY A 572 22.97 9.97 66.45
C GLY A 572 21.48 9.93 66.08
N ARG A 573 20.61 9.31 66.91
CA ARG A 573 19.51 9.88 67.75
C ARG A 573 18.46 10.69 66.93
N SER A 574 17.16 10.39 66.89
CA SER A 574 16.16 10.33 67.99
C SER A 574 14.80 9.73 67.51
N ASP A 575 13.89 9.42 68.44
CA ASP A 575 12.73 8.48 68.41
C ASP A 575 11.33 9.07 67.93
N PRO A 576 10.20 8.29 67.91
CA PRO A 576 9.05 8.31 66.94
C PRO A 576 7.72 8.94 67.52
N PRO A 577 6.43 8.69 67.09
CA PRO A 577 5.83 7.74 66.10
C PRO A 577 4.61 8.19 65.22
N ALA A 578 4.24 7.37 64.22
CA ALA A 578 2.89 6.76 64.00
C ALA A 578 2.39 6.63 62.53
N ALA A 579 1.95 5.39 62.22
CA ALA A 579 0.88 4.94 61.31
C ALA A 579 0.98 4.98 59.76
N GLY A 580 0.84 3.79 59.15
CA GLY A 580 0.06 3.57 57.92
C GLY A 580 0.83 3.20 56.63
N VAL A 581 1.03 1.89 56.39
CA VAL A 581 1.56 1.35 55.11
C VAL A 581 0.45 0.58 54.36
N PRO A 582 0.33 0.75 53.02
CA PRO A 582 -0.08 -0.34 52.14
C PRO A 582 1.09 -0.91 51.33
N ARG A 583 1.03 -2.24 51.14
CA ARG A 583 2.06 -3.13 50.58
C ARG A 583 2.51 -2.75 49.16
N ALA A 584 3.82 -2.53 49.00
CA ALA A 584 4.48 -2.44 47.70
C ALA A 584 4.78 -3.82 47.10
N ARG A 585 4.37 -4.03 45.84
CA ARG A 585 4.89 -5.08 44.95
C ARG A 585 6.39 -4.83 44.73
N ARG A 586 7.26 -5.80 45.02
CA ARG A 586 8.69 -5.71 44.70
C ARG A 586 8.95 -6.34 43.33
N ARG A 587 9.30 -5.52 42.34
CA ARG A 587 10.05 -5.95 41.15
C ARG A 587 11.51 -6.13 41.57
N ALA A 588 12.11 -7.29 41.29
CA ALA A 588 13.54 -7.50 41.43
C ALA A 588 14.14 -7.71 40.03
N GLN A 589 15.02 -6.80 39.60
CA GLN A 589 15.88 -7.00 38.44
C GLN A 589 17.06 -7.88 38.84
N ALA A 590 17.24 -9.02 38.17
CA ALA A 590 18.49 -9.77 38.25
C ALA A 590 19.50 -9.11 37.29
N ARG A 591 20.70 -8.79 37.82
CA ARG A 591 21.85 -8.35 37.02
C ARG A 591 22.52 -9.53 36.34
#